data_AF-A0A3D0Z4V2-F1
#
_entry.id   AF-A0A3D0Z4V2-F1
#
_cell.length_a   1.000
_cell.length_b   1.000
_cell.length_c   1.000
_cell.angle_alpha   90.00
_cell.angle_beta   90.00
_cell.angle_gamma   90.00
#
_symmetry.space_group_name_H-M   'P 1'
#
loop_
_entity.id
_entity.type
_entity.pdbx_description
1 polymer ?
#
loop_
_entity_poly.entity_id
_entity_poly.type
_entity_poly.pdbx_seq_one_letter_code
_entity_poly.pdbx_strand_id
1 'polypeptide(L)'
;LAANQVGVLRRVVTIDTGNGLIELINPEIIAKKGRQEETEGCLSFPGEYYVTKRPFWVRVRAQDRNGKIFETEGEGLAARAFCHELDHLDGVLYMDRMIRKINVRQANVRVKSDGKTAEGNN
;
A
#
# COMPACT_ATOMS: atom_id res chain seq x y z
N LEU A 1 6.78 4.39 0.31
CA LEU A 1 7.54 5.08 1.37
C LEU A 1 7.38 6.58 1.21
N ALA A 2 6.80 7.23 2.22
CA ALA A 2 6.67 8.67 2.30
C ALA A 2 7.86 9.30 3.04
N ALA A 3 8.28 10.49 2.61
CA ALA A 3 9.48 11.15 3.14
C ALA A 3 9.42 11.40 4.67
N ASN A 4 8.22 11.66 5.21
CA ASN A 4 8.04 11.86 6.65
C ASN A 4 8.32 10.58 7.47
N GLN A 5 8.18 9.39 6.89
CA GLN A 5 8.54 8.13 7.55
C GLN A 5 10.04 8.00 7.82
N VAL A 6 10.88 8.80 7.15
CA VAL A 6 12.33 8.89 7.37
C VAL A 6 12.76 10.25 7.92
N GLY A 7 11.84 10.99 8.54
CA GLY A 7 12.14 12.26 9.20
C GLY A 7 12.28 13.48 8.27
N VAL A 8 11.88 13.36 7.00
CA VAL A 8 11.94 14.46 6.03
C VAL A 8 10.54 15.04 5.80
N LEU A 9 10.30 16.26 6.29
CA LEU A 9 9.02 16.96 6.15
C LEU A 9 8.83 17.61 4.77
N ARG A 10 8.83 16.77 3.72
CA ARG A 10 8.53 17.15 2.33
C ARG A 10 7.43 16.27 1.78
N ARG A 11 6.59 16.81 0.89
CA ARG A 11 5.54 16.05 0.19
C ARG A 11 6.12 15.22 -0.94
N VAL A 12 6.88 14.18 -0.59
CA VAL A 12 7.53 13.29 -1.55
C VAL A 12 7.28 11.85 -1.15
N VAL A 13 6.92 11.01 -2.12
CA VAL A 13 6.77 9.56 -1.91
C VAL A 13 7.47 8.79 -3.03
N THR A 14 7.97 7.60 -2.68
CA THR A 14 8.41 6.59 -3.64
C THR A 14 7.56 5.34 -3.49
N ILE A 15 7.15 4.75 -4.61
CA ILE A 15 6.25 3.60 -4.67
C ILE A 15 6.79 2.60 -5.68
N ASP A 16 6.92 1.34 -5.27
CA ASP A 16 7.19 0.23 -6.19
C ASP A 16 6.24 -0.91 -5.86
N THR A 17 5.42 -1.30 -6.84
CA THR A 17 4.46 -2.40 -6.74
C THR A 17 4.82 -3.56 -7.68
N GLY A 18 6.09 -3.67 -8.07
CA GLY A 18 6.59 -4.68 -9.02
C GLY A 18 6.61 -4.23 -10.49
N ASN A 19 6.14 -3.01 -10.77
CA ASN A 19 6.11 -2.44 -12.13
C ASN A 19 7.17 -1.35 -12.34
N GLY A 20 8.13 -1.26 -11.41
CA GLY A 20 9.16 -0.23 -11.38
C GLY A 20 8.87 0.88 -10.38
N LEU A 21 9.92 1.62 -10.04
CA LEU A 21 9.89 2.71 -9.07
C LEU A 21 9.17 3.93 -9.64
N ILE A 22 8.18 4.41 -8.90
CA ILE A 22 7.46 5.66 -9.16
C ILE A 22 7.88 6.66 -8.09
N GLU A 23 8.30 7.85 -8.53
CA GLU A 23 8.66 8.97 -7.66
C GLU A 23 7.64 10.08 -7.85
N LEU A 24 7.03 10.54 -6.75
CA LEU A 24 6.00 11.56 -6.81
C LEU A 24 6.37 12.73 -5.89
N ILE A 25 6.60 13.90 -6.47
CA ILE A 25 6.83 15.15 -5.74
C ILE A 25 5.53 15.97 -5.75
N ASN A 26 5.15 16.50 -4.59
CA ASN A 26 3.89 17.22 -4.37
C ASN A 26 2.66 16.48 -4.92
N PRO A 27 2.47 15.18 -4.60
CA PRO A 27 1.38 14.42 -5.18
C PRO A 27 0.00 14.81 -4.64
N GLU A 28 -1.01 14.68 -5.50
CA GLU A 28 -2.43 14.88 -5.19
C GLU A 28 -3.28 13.81 -5.89
N ILE A 29 -4.21 13.19 -5.17
CA ILE A 29 -5.24 12.33 -5.79
C ILE A 29 -6.28 13.21 -6.46
N ILE A 30 -6.32 13.19 -7.79
CA ILE A 30 -7.24 14.02 -8.59
C ILE A 30 -8.48 13.24 -9.07
N ALA A 31 -8.46 11.92 -9.02
CA ALA A 31 -9.64 11.09 -9.29
C ALA A 31 -9.54 9.73 -8.60
N LYS A 32 -10.70 9.16 -8.26
CA LYS A 32 -10.81 7.83 -7.64
C LYS A 32 -12.10 7.14 -8.07
N LYS A 33 -12.08 5.82 -8.23
CA LYS A 33 -13.23 5.00 -8.62
C LYS A 33 -13.21 3.64 -7.93
N GLY A 34 -14.40 3.05 -7.80
CA GLY A 34 -14.57 1.71 -7.21
C GLY A 34 -14.17 1.63 -5.74
N ARG A 35 -14.06 0.40 -5.23
CA ARG A 35 -13.76 0.09 -3.83
C ARG A 35 -13.09 -1.27 -3.74
N GLN A 36 -12.15 -1.40 -2.82
CA GLN A 36 -11.49 -2.66 -2.44
C GLN A 36 -11.35 -2.73 -0.91
N GLU A 37 -11.32 -3.94 -0.37
CA GLU A 37 -11.15 -4.23 1.05
C GLU A 37 -10.07 -5.28 1.21
N GLU A 38 -8.87 -4.84 1.56
CA GLU A 38 -7.68 -5.64 1.37
C GLU A 38 -6.66 -5.37 2.48
N THR A 39 -5.69 -6.27 2.63
CA THR A 39 -4.70 -6.16 3.71
C THR A 39 -3.68 -5.05 3.41
N GLU A 40 -3.41 -4.22 4.42
CA GLU A 40 -2.30 -3.26 4.46
C GLU A 40 -1.41 -3.53 5.68
N GLY A 41 -0.12 -3.26 5.50
CA GLY A 41 0.86 -3.10 6.57
C GLY A 41 1.67 -1.83 6.31
N CYS A 42 2.50 -1.43 7.27
CA CYS A 42 3.31 -0.22 7.15
C CYS A 42 4.69 -0.44 7.76
N LEU A 43 5.74 0.05 7.10
CA LEU A 43 7.12 -0.03 7.62
C LEU A 43 7.30 0.74 8.94
N SER A 44 6.49 1.77 9.20
CA SER A 44 6.48 2.49 10.47
C SER A 44 5.86 1.68 11.63
N PHE A 45 5.15 0.59 11.33
CA PHE A 45 4.47 -0.28 12.30
C PHE A 45 4.72 -1.76 11.97
N PRO A 46 5.96 -2.24 12.13
CA PRO A 46 6.34 -3.58 11.71
C PRO A 46 5.54 -4.66 12.46
N GLY A 47 5.05 -5.65 11.72
CA GLY A 47 4.29 -6.78 12.27
C GLY A 47 2.79 -6.54 12.47
N GLU A 48 2.30 -5.32 12.25
CA GLU A 48 0.88 -4.99 12.33
C GLU A 48 0.22 -4.98 10.95
N TYR A 49 -0.92 -5.66 10.83
CA TYR A 49 -1.67 -5.78 9.58
C TYR A 49 -3.17 -5.62 9.81
N TYR A 50 -3.82 -4.85 8.93
CA TYR A 50 -5.24 -4.56 8.99
C TYR A 50 -5.85 -4.68 7.60
N VAL A 51 -7.11 -5.10 7.52
CA VAL A 51 -7.92 -4.91 6.31
C VAL A 51 -8.37 -3.46 6.30
N THR A 52 -8.10 -2.75 5.22
CA THR A 52 -8.47 -1.34 5.00
C THR A 52 -9.43 -1.23 3.81
N LYS A 53 -10.22 -0.16 3.80
CA LYS A 53 -11.10 0.17 2.68
C LYS A 53 -10.49 1.27 1.83
N ARG A 54 -10.20 1.00 0.56
CA ARG A 54 -9.61 1.95 -0.41
C ARG A 54 -10.40 2.01 -1.71
N PRO A 55 -10.24 3.06 -2.54
CA PRO A 55 -10.68 3.02 -3.93
C PRO A 55 -9.98 1.90 -4.71
N PHE A 56 -10.65 1.29 -5.69
CA PHE A 56 -10.04 0.27 -6.53
C PHE A 56 -9.09 0.87 -7.57
N TRP A 57 -9.43 2.05 -8.09
CA TRP A 57 -8.63 2.82 -9.05
C TRP A 57 -8.40 4.24 -8.52
N VAL A 58 -7.21 4.78 -8.75
CA VAL A 58 -6.80 6.14 -8.37
C VAL A 58 -5.94 6.76 -9.48
N ARG A 59 -6.16 8.05 -9.75
CA ARG A 59 -5.26 8.89 -10.54
C ARG A 59 -4.64 9.96 -9.66
N VAL A 60 -3.33 10.09 -9.77
CA VAL A 60 -2.49 11.02 -9.03
C VAL A 60 -1.85 12.01 -10.00
N ARG A 61 -1.89 13.30 -9.65
CA ARG A 61 -1.06 14.34 -10.26
C ARG A 61 0.16 14.57 -9.38
N ALA A 62 1.33 14.69 -9.96
CA ALA A 62 2.57 14.97 -9.24
C ALA A 62 3.55 15.76 -10.13
N GLN A 63 4.70 16.10 -9.55
CA GLN A 63 5.85 16.66 -10.23
C GLN A 63 6.99 15.63 -10.29
N ASP A 64 7.77 15.67 -11.37
CA ASP A 64 9.03 14.95 -11.45
C ASP A 64 10.18 15.70 -10.76
N ARG A 65 11.40 15.15 -10.80
CA ARG A 65 12.61 15.75 -10.22
C ARG A 65 12.97 17.14 -10.79
N ASN A 66 12.45 17.49 -11.95
CA ASN A 66 12.65 18.78 -12.61
C ASN A 66 11.47 19.74 -12.39
N GLY A 67 10.47 19.35 -11.58
CA GLY A 67 9.27 20.14 -11.32
C GLY A 67 8.20 20.05 -12.41
N LYS A 68 8.38 19.22 -13.45
CA LYS A 68 7.40 19.05 -14.51
C LYS A 68 6.20 18.26 -14.01
N ILE A 69 5.00 18.79 -14.23
CA ILE A 69 3.75 18.14 -13.84
C ILE A 69 3.49 16.94 -14.74
N PHE A 70 3.08 15.83 -14.14
CA PHE A 70 2.56 14.66 -14.83
C PHE A 70 1.39 14.05 -14.05
N GLU A 71 0.65 13.16 -14.71
CA GLU A 71 -0.38 12.34 -14.10
C GLU A 71 -0.01 10.86 -14.27
N THR A 72 -0.32 10.06 -13.26
CA THR A 72 -0.20 8.60 -13.29
C THR A 72 -1.42 7.98 -12.62
N GLU A 73 -1.74 6.74 -12.95
CA GLU A 73 -2.89 6.04 -12.40
C GLU A 73 -2.57 4.57 -12.18
N GLY A 74 -3.38 3.93 -11.35
CA GLY A 74 -3.23 2.52 -11.04
C GLY A 74 -4.47 1.95 -10.39
N GLU A 75 -4.50 0.61 -10.37
CA GLU A 75 -5.59 -0.19 -9.81
C GLU A 75 -5.07 -1.13 -8.71
N GLY A 76 -5.98 -1.67 -7.91
CA GLY A 76 -5.68 -2.70 -6.91
C GLY A 76 -4.55 -2.26 -5.97
N LEU A 77 -3.42 -2.96 -6.01
CA LEU A 77 -2.26 -2.68 -5.18
C LEU A 77 -1.67 -1.28 -5.43
N ALA A 78 -1.60 -0.82 -6.69
CA ALA A 78 -1.06 0.50 -7.01
C ALA A 78 -1.95 1.62 -6.47
N ALA A 79 -3.27 1.52 -6.67
CA ALA A 79 -4.24 2.45 -6.09
C ALA A 79 -4.14 2.53 -4.55
N ARG A 80 -4.01 1.37 -3.91
CA ARG A 80 -3.84 1.25 -2.46
C ARG A 80 -2.54 1.89 -1.98
N ALA A 81 -1.44 1.63 -2.67
CA ALA A 81 -0.13 2.23 -2.36
C ALA A 81 -0.18 3.75 -2.51
N PHE A 82 -0.78 4.29 -3.58
CA PHE A 82 -0.99 5.74 -3.71
C PHE A 82 -1.77 6.30 -2.52
N CYS A 83 -2.90 5.71 -2.15
CA CYS A 83 -3.65 6.16 -0.98
C CYS A 83 -2.85 6.08 0.32
N HIS A 84 -2.10 4.99 0.54
CA HIS A 84 -1.32 4.78 1.75
C HIS A 84 -0.22 5.82 1.91
N GLU A 85 0.57 6.04 0.87
CA GLU A 85 1.71 6.95 0.92
C GLU A 85 1.28 8.42 0.95
N LEU A 86 0.18 8.78 0.29
CA LEU A 86 -0.35 10.13 0.36
C LEU A 86 -1.04 10.42 1.71
N ASP A 87 -1.70 9.43 2.32
CA ASP A 87 -2.20 9.56 3.69
C ASP A 87 -1.05 9.91 4.66
N HIS A 88 0.14 9.28 4.53
CA HIS A 88 1.31 9.66 5.33
C HIS A 88 1.68 11.13 5.18
N LEU A 89 1.67 11.67 3.96
CA LEU A 89 1.96 13.09 3.71
C LEU A 89 0.95 14.04 4.35
N ASP A 90 -0.26 13.54 4.63
CA ASP A 90 -1.34 14.25 5.29
C ASP A 90 -1.42 13.94 6.80
N GLY A 91 -0.48 13.15 7.33
CA GLY A 91 -0.45 12.75 8.74
C GLY A 91 -1.52 11.73 9.13
N VAL A 92 -2.12 11.05 8.16
CA VAL A 92 -3.13 10.01 8.34
C VAL A 92 -2.45 8.64 8.30
N LEU A 93 -2.79 7.76 9.24
CA LEU A 93 -2.29 6.41 9.25
C LEU A 93 -3.30 5.45 8.62
N TYR A 94 -2.80 4.39 8.00
CA TYR A 94 -3.68 3.35 7.42
C TYR A 94 -4.61 2.69 8.45
N MET A 95 -4.24 2.72 9.74
CA MET A 95 -5.09 2.25 10.84
C MET A 95 -6.37 3.08 10.98
N ASP A 96 -6.36 4.37 10.61
CA ASP A 96 -7.55 5.23 10.60
C ASP A 96 -8.55 4.81 9.50
N ARG A 97 -8.12 3.93 8.58
CA ARG A 97 -8.91 3.38 7.46
C ARG A 97 -9.27 1.91 7.67
N MET A 98 -8.95 1.33 8.83
CA MET A 98 -9.16 -0.08 9.10
C MET A 98 -10.64 -0.44 9.23
N ILE A 99 -11.00 -1.62 8.73
CA ILE A 99 -12.32 -2.23 8.96
C ILE A 99 -12.22 -3.50 9.80
N ARG A 100 -11.05 -4.15 9.83
CA ARG A 100 -10.79 -5.35 10.64
C ARG A 100 -9.29 -5.54 10.89
N LYS A 101 -8.92 -5.89 12.13
CA LYS A 101 -7.55 -6.29 12.47
C LYS A 101 -7.26 -7.73 12.03
N ILE A 102 -6.07 -8.00 11.50
CA ILE A 102 -5.62 -9.36 11.19
C ILE A 102 -4.68 -9.86 12.29
N ASN A 103 -5.05 -10.95 12.95
CA ASN A 103 -4.16 -11.65 13.87
C ASN A 103 -3.21 -12.56 13.10
N VAL A 104 -1.98 -12.11 12.88
CA VAL A 104 -0.96 -12.81 12.08
C VAL A 104 -0.64 -14.22 12.62
N ARG A 105 -0.85 -14.45 13.94
CA ARG A 105 -0.72 -15.78 14.56
C ARG A 105 -1.66 -16.85 13.98
N GLN A 106 -2.81 -16.46 13.43
CA GLN A 106 -3.79 -17.40 12.85
C GLN A 106 -3.60 -17.65 11.34
N ALA A 107 -2.91 -16.75 10.63
CA ALA A 107 -2.69 -16.88 9.18
C ALA A 107 -1.73 -18.04 8.83
N ASN A 108 -0.71 -18.27 9.67
CA ASN A 108 0.26 -19.36 9.48
C ASN A 108 -0.31 -20.77 9.75
N VAL A 109 -1.53 -20.88 10.27
CA VAL A 109 -2.17 -22.19 10.50
C VAL A 109 -2.81 -22.73 9.22
N ARG A 110 -3.26 -21.86 8.30
CA ARG A 110 -3.95 -22.29 7.06
C ARG A 110 -3.03 -22.71 5.92
N VAL A 111 -1.73 -22.38 5.97
CA VAL A 111 -0.77 -22.77 4.92
C VAL A 111 -0.23 -24.20 5.13
N LYS A 112 -0.48 -24.83 6.29
CA LYS A 112 0.04 -26.17 6.61
C LYS A 112 -0.89 -27.35 6.27
N SER A 113 -2.07 -27.13 5.67
CA SER A 113 -3.03 -28.22 5.40
C SER A 113 -3.01 -28.81 3.98
N ASP A 114 -2.15 -28.32 3.07
CA ASP A 114 -2.04 -28.87 1.70
C ASP A 114 -0.77 -29.71 1.47
N GLY A 115 -0.20 -30.24 2.54
CA GLY A 115 0.81 -31.30 2.47
C GLY A 115 0.15 -32.65 2.24
N LYS A 116 -0.20 -32.99 0.99
CA LYS A 116 -0.43 -34.38 0.61
C LYS A 116 0.90 -35.13 0.69
N THR A 117 1.07 -35.84 1.79
CA THR A 117 1.99 -36.97 1.94
C THR A 117 1.66 -38.05 0.92
N ALA A 118 2.65 -38.52 0.18
CA ALA A 118 2.64 -39.84 -0.43
C ALA A 118 3.91 -40.56 0.05
N GLU A 119 3.76 -41.33 1.12
CA GLU A 119 4.67 -42.42 1.46
C GLU A 119 4.33 -43.65 0.61
N GLY A 120 5.34 -44.45 0.31
CA GLY A 120 5.21 -45.85 -0.09
C GLY A 120 6.15 -46.23 -1.24
N ASN A 121 6.86 -47.35 -1.22
CA ASN A 121 7.20 -48.33 -0.19
C ASN A 121 8.24 -49.25 -0.86
N ASN A 122 9.28 -49.64 -0.11
CA ASN A 122 10.22 -50.75 -0.37
C ASN A 122 11.09 -50.72 -1.64
#